data_AF-A0A830FUG7-F1
#
_entry.id   AF-A0A830FUG7-F1
#
_cell.length_a   1.000
_cell.length_b   1.000
_cell.length_c   1.000
_cell.angle_alpha   90.00
_cell.angle_beta   90.00
_cell.angle_gamma   90.00
#
_symmetry.space_group_name_H-M   'P 1'
#
loop_
_entity.id
_entity.type
_entity.pdbx_description
1 polymer ?
#
loop_
_entity_poly.entity_id
_entity_poly.type
_entity_poly.pdbx_seq_one_letter_code
_entity_poly.pdbx_strand_id
1 'polypeptide(L)'
;MSRALLLRCPVCDATHAFRGDRDDHEKAELLDRADDHLRDHALGESARAIRKHEVVADAEERILAGDELDRLPTDGWRADVALVG
;
A
#
# COMPACT_ATOMS: atom_id res chain seq x y z
N MET A 1 -12.45 2.27 16.44
CA MET A 1 -12.20 2.15 14.99
C MET A 1 -10.95 2.93 14.70
N SER A 2 -10.06 2.35 13.91
CA SER A 2 -8.77 2.92 13.54
C SER A 2 -8.76 3.18 12.05
N ARG A 3 -8.05 4.23 11.63
CA ARG A 3 -7.83 4.48 10.20
C ARG A 3 -6.66 3.65 9.71
N ALA A 4 -6.78 3.19 8.48
CA ALA A 4 -5.75 2.49 7.77
C ALA A 4 -5.68 3.03 6.35
N LEU A 5 -4.47 3.31 5.88
CA LEU A 5 -4.21 3.65 4.50
C LEU A 5 -3.67 2.41 3.79
N LEU A 6 -4.35 1.98 2.75
CA LEU A 6 -4.00 0.81 1.96
C LEU A 6 -3.33 1.25 0.66
N LEU A 7 -2.07 0.84 0.48
CA LEU A 7 -1.40 0.88 -0.80
C LEU A 7 -1.61 -0.44 -1.53
N ARG A 8 -2.00 -0.38 -2.79
CA ARG A 8 -2.15 -1.56 -3.66
C ARG A 8 -1.17 -1.49 -4.81
N CYS A 9 -0.50 -2.60 -5.08
CA CYS A 9 0.43 -2.71 -6.19
C CYS A 9 -0.37 -2.98 -7.47
N PRO A 10 -0.26 -2.12 -8.51
CA PRO A 10 -0.98 -2.32 -9.76
C PRO A 10 -0.40 -3.44 -10.65
N VAL A 11 0.69 -4.08 -10.23
CA VAL A 11 1.37 -5.14 -10.98
C VAL A 11 0.99 -6.53 -10.48
N CYS A 12 0.92 -6.71 -9.16
CA CYS A 12 0.70 -8.03 -8.54
C CYS A 12 -0.43 -8.05 -7.52
N ASP A 13 -1.18 -6.95 -7.39
CA ASP A 13 -2.28 -6.81 -6.43
C ASP A 13 -1.88 -7.06 -4.97
N ALA A 14 -0.59 -6.97 -4.65
CA ALA A 14 -0.14 -6.96 -3.27
C ALA A 14 -0.62 -5.70 -2.57
N THR A 15 -1.05 -5.87 -1.32
CA THR A 15 -1.50 -4.78 -0.46
C THR A 15 -0.46 -4.55 0.63
N HIS A 16 -0.24 -3.29 0.99
CA HIS A 16 0.49 -2.89 2.18
C HIS A 16 -0.33 -1.86 2.95
N ALA A 17 -0.44 -2.04 4.26
CA ALA A 17 -1.25 -1.19 5.10
C ALA A 17 -0.39 -0.30 5.98
N PHE A 18 -0.77 0.97 6.07
CA PHE A 18 -0.26 1.92 7.04
C PHE A 18 -1.33 2.20 8.09
N ARG A 19 -0.92 2.31 9.36
CA ARG A 19 -1.82 2.73 10.44
C ARG A 19 -1.97 4.24 10.40
N GLY A 20 -3.19 4.74 10.46
CA GLY A 20 -3.49 6.17 10.31
C GLY A 20 -4.12 6.50 8.95
N ASP A 21 -4.24 7.78 8.68
CA ASP A 21 -4.75 8.35 7.44
C ASP A 21 -3.66 9.00 6.60
N ARG A 22 -4.01 9.54 5.43
CA ARG A 22 -3.03 10.14 4.52
C ARG A 22 -2.29 11.34 5.15
N ASP A 23 -2.89 12.04 6.10
CA ASP A 23 -2.26 13.17 6.78
C ASP A 23 -1.25 12.73 7.85
N ASP A 24 -1.36 11.48 8.33
CA ASP A 24 -0.39 10.87 9.26
C ASP A 24 0.93 10.45 8.57
N HIS A 25 0.92 10.30 7.24
CA HIS A 25 2.06 9.78 6.46
C HIS A 25 2.57 10.78 5.43
N GLU A 26 3.89 10.99 5.41
CA GLU A 26 4.48 11.83 4.37
C GLU A 26 4.33 11.18 3.00
N LYS A 27 3.91 11.95 2.00
CA LYS A 27 3.81 11.45 0.61
C LYS A 27 5.12 10.81 0.12
N ALA A 28 6.27 11.32 0.57
CA ALA A 28 7.58 10.77 0.26
C ALA A 28 7.76 9.34 0.82
N GLU A 29 7.32 9.08 2.05
CA GLU A 29 7.35 7.75 2.67
C GLU A 29 6.51 6.75 1.90
N LEU A 30 5.28 7.13 1.52
CA LEU A 30 4.39 6.28 0.72
C LEU A 30 5.00 5.95 -0.66
N LEU A 31 5.64 6.95 -1.28
CA LEU A 31 6.32 6.79 -2.56
C LEU A 31 7.54 5.87 -2.43
N ASP A 32 8.34 6.01 -1.39
CA ASP A 32 9.51 5.17 -1.14
C ASP A 32 9.10 3.73 -0.88
N ARG A 33 8.00 3.51 -0.13
CA ARG A 33 7.47 2.18 0.14
C ARG A 33 6.94 1.49 -1.12
N ALA A 34 6.25 2.23 -1.98
CA ALA A 34 5.79 1.75 -3.28
C ALA A 34 6.98 1.48 -4.22
N ASP A 35 7.94 2.39 -4.27
CA ASP A 35 9.13 2.30 -5.10
C ASP A 35 9.98 1.08 -4.75
N ASP A 36 10.14 0.78 -3.47
CA ASP A 36 10.84 -0.40 -2.96
C ASP A 36 10.25 -1.71 -3.51
N HIS A 37 8.94 -1.91 -3.36
CA HIS A 37 8.27 -3.09 -3.89
C HIS A 37 8.28 -3.16 -5.42
N LEU A 38 8.18 -2.01 -6.10
CA LEU A 38 8.27 -1.96 -7.55
C LEU A 38 9.67 -2.31 -8.09
N ARG A 39 10.73 -2.34 -7.27
CA ARG A 39 12.05 -2.87 -7.67
C ARG A 39 11.98 -4.34 -8.04
N ASP A 40 11.16 -5.10 -7.31
CA ASP A 40 11.04 -6.56 -7.49
C ASP A 40 10.29 -6.93 -8.78
N HIS A 41 9.54 -5.99 -9.38
CA HIS A 41 8.73 -6.23 -10.58
C HIS A 41 9.48 -6.10 -11.90
N ALA A 42 10.81 -5.93 -11.88
CA ALA A 42 11.66 -5.78 -13.06
C ALA A 42 11.15 -4.73 -14.08
N LEU A 43 10.45 -3.69 -13.59
CA LEU A 43 9.91 -2.62 -14.40
C LEU A 43 11.05 -1.72 -14.90
N GLY A 44 10.92 -1.22 -16.14
CA GLY A 44 11.78 -0.13 -16.60
C GLY A 44 11.63 1.12 -15.72
N GLU A 45 12.68 1.95 -15.63
CA GLU A 45 12.73 3.10 -14.71
C GLU A 45 11.53 4.05 -14.90
N SER A 46 11.15 4.35 -16.14
CA SER A 46 10.01 5.21 -16.44
C SER A 46 8.68 4.59 -15.99
N ALA A 47 8.50 3.29 -16.21
CA ALA A 47 7.29 2.58 -15.79
C ALA A 47 7.19 2.57 -14.26
N ARG A 48 8.29 2.29 -13.56
CA ARG A 48 8.35 2.31 -12.10
C ARG A 48 8.03 3.68 -11.52
N ALA A 49 8.57 4.75 -12.12
CA ALA A 49 8.26 6.12 -11.71
C ALA A 49 6.77 6.46 -11.85
N ILE A 50 6.12 6.03 -12.93
CA ILE A 50 4.67 6.23 -13.11
C ILE A 50 3.89 5.42 -12.08
N ARG A 51 4.23 4.13 -11.93
CA ARG A 51 3.50 3.21 -11.04
C ARG A 51 3.61 3.57 -9.57
N LYS A 52 4.73 4.08 -9.08
CA LYS A 52 4.81 4.53 -7.66
C LYS A 52 3.85 5.69 -7.39
N HIS A 53 3.68 6.60 -8.35
CA HIS A 53 2.74 7.71 -8.22
C HIS A 53 1.29 7.22 -8.30
N GLU A 54 1.02 6.24 -9.17
CA GLU A 54 -0.29 5.56 -9.25
C GLU A 54 -0.66 4.89 -7.93
N VAL A 55 0.24 4.09 -7.35
CA VAL A 55 0.04 3.43 -6.04
C VAL A 55 -0.37 4.42 -4.94
N VAL A 56 0.28 5.58 -4.88
CA VAL A 56 0.01 6.62 -3.85
C VAL A 56 -1.22 7.47 -4.20
N ALA A 57 -1.59 7.56 -5.48
CA ALA A 57 -2.81 8.23 -5.92
C ALA A 57 -4.04 7.37 -5.65
N ASP A 58 -3.95 6.07 -5.92
CA ASP A 58 -4.98 5.04 -5.70
C ASP A 58 -4.97 4.49 -4.26
N ALA A 59 -4.18 5.09 -3.37
CA ALA A 59 -4.15 4.73 -1.95
C ALA A 59 -5.55 4.88 -1.34
N GLU A 60 -6.03 3.83 -0.69
CA GLU A 60 -7.40 3.76 -0.16
C GLU A 60 -7.40 3.92 1.35
N GLU A 61 -8.14 4.91 1.85
CA GLU A 61 -8.33 5.12 3.28
C GLU A 61 -9.55 4.32 3.76
N ARG A 62 -9.32 3.39 4.71
CA ARG A 62 -10.36 2.60 5.33
C ARG A 62 -10.44 2.86 6.83
N ILE A 63 -11.66 2.85 7.34
CA ILE A 63 -11.95 2.83 8.76
C ILE A 63 -12.23 1.38 9.14
N LEU A 64 -11.37 0.79 9.95
CA LEU A 64 -11.42 -0.63 10.32
C LEU A 64 -11.58 -0.82 11.83
N ALA A 65 -12.09 -1.96 12.24
CA ALA A 65 -11.96 -2.40 13.63
C ALA A 65 -10.48 -2.68 13.97
N GLY A 66 -10.12 -2.63 15.26
CA GLY A 66 -8.72 -2.82 15.67
C GLY A 66 -8.18 -4.19 15.27
N ASP A 67 -9.01 -5.23 15.42
CA ASP A 67 -8.68 -6.60 15.04
C ASP A 67 -8.55 -6.82 13.53
N GLU A 68 -9.23 -6.02 12.70
CA GLU A 68 -9.04 -6.02 11.25
C GLU A 68 -7.73 -5.33 10.85
N LEU A 69 -7.38 -4.22 11.51
CA LEU A 69 -6.12 -3.53 11.27
C LEU A 69 -4.91 -4.39 11.64
N ASP A 70 -4.99 -5.15 12.73
CA ASP A 70 -3.92 -6.07 13.15
C ASP A 70 -3.76 -7.28 12.19
N ARG A 71 -4.76 -7.57 11.35
CA ARG A 71 -4.66 -8.61 10.30
C ARG A 71 -4.05 -8.10 9.01
N LEU A 72 -3.98 -6.78 8.81
CA LEU A 72 -3.44 -6.20 7.60
C LEU A 72 -1.91 -6.30 7.55
N PRO A 73 -1.33 -6.38 6.34
CA PRO A 73 0.11 -6.49 6.18
C PRO A 73 0.80 -5.13 6.39
N THR A 74 1.11 -4.80 7.65
CA THR A 74 1.77 -3.53 8.03
C THR A 74 3.31 -3.58 7.98
N ASP A 75 3.92 -4.77 8.01
CA ASP A 75 5.39 -4.93 7.94
C ASP A 75 5.89 -5.11 6.49
N GLY A 76 5.00 -5.41 5.55
CA GLY A 76 5.38 -5.93 4.23
C GLY A 76 4.28 -5.81 3.20
N TRP A 77 4.65 -5.87 1.92
CA TRP A 77 3.69 -6.11 0.86
C TRP A 77 3.26 -7.57 0.90
N ARG A 78 1.95 -7.84 0.90
CA ARG A 78 1.42 -9.20 0.86
C ARG A 78 0.43 -9.30 -0.27
N ALA A 79 0.59 -10.30 -1.13
CA ALA A 79 -0.43 -10.66 -2.11
C ALA A 79 -1.73 -10.88 -1.34
N ASP A 80 -2.78 -10.15 -1.72
CA ASP A 80 -4.09 -10.27 -1.11
C ASP A 80 -4.59 -11.69 -1.39
N VAL A 81 -4.33 -12.61 -0.46
CA VAL A 81 -5.17 -13.79 -0.30
C VAL A 81 -6.44 -13.23 0.29
N ALA A 82 -7.29 -12.70 -0.59
CA ALA A 82 -8.70 -12.47 -0.39
C ALA A 82 -9.07 -12.24 1.09
N LEU A 83 -9.28 -10.98 1.48
CA LEU A 83 -10.27 -10.68 2.52
C LEU A 83 -11.67 -11.13 2.02
N VAL A 84 -11.84 -12.44 1.87
CA VAL A 84 -13.11 -13.13 1.65
C VAL A 84 -13.51 -13.70 2.99
N GLY A 85 -14.53 -13.10 3.60
CA GLY A 85 -15.17 -13.56 4.82
C GLY A 85 -15.66 -12.41 5.67
#